data_AF-A0A8S3R3Z5-F1
#
_entry.id   AF-A0A8S3R3Z5-F1
#
_cell.length_a   1.000
_cell.length_b   1.000
_cell.length_c   1.000
_cell.angle_alpha   90.00
_cell.angle_beta   90.00
_cell.angle_gamma   90.00
#
_symmetry.space_group_name_H-M   'P 1'
#
loop_
_entity.id
_entity.type
_entity.pdbx_description
1 polymer ?
#
loop_
_entity_poly.entity_id
_entity_poly.type
_entity_poly.pdbx_seq_one_letter_code
_entity_poly.pdbx_strand_id
1 'polypeptide(L)'
;MTKSQTPERIEPCSITTYLSAFTNFMDNNGKLQFSDSLSKECLGKAGNDVNMIVRKSVAHSIRECQIENARKIGRMPLKDNILTLFTSWIIESDKFHVHNNTVINWNTFMPRVNLVLFTNDSGLSAYVRDRGWTSYPVTRHAAGGAPILKTMFQTVMKNFNSTFYAYANSDNLFDSSLLDTLSTVYNELDNKKPIFISGRRTNVAFLTPKEAASYGNIQQAAKTRGSLFLTNAEDYFITNQHFDWSGFPDLVIGRRAYDNWLVLRARAIGALTVDVSKTLLLVHQTTKGGNFEGHGRVDPNYNDALILRLRLDRKYEKGFTTCMEYETFMSLCDETEIIQRNVIPDYCK
;
A
#
# COMPACT_ATOMS: atom_id res chain seq x y z
N MET A 1 -40.53 -48.67 2.89
CA MET A 1 -39.08 -48.46 3.06
C MET A 1 -38.58 -47.56 1.94
N THR A 2 -38.64 -46.25 2.13
CA THR A 2 -38.08 -45.25 1.22
C THR A 2 -36.59 -45.13 1.50
N LYS A 3 -35.75 -45.63 0.58
CA LYS A 3 -34.30 -45.42 0.63
C LYS A 3 -34.03 -43.94 0.41
N SER A 4 -33.64 -43.25 1.48
CA SER A 4 -32.96 -41.95 1.41
C SER A 4 -31.72 -42.10 0.55
N GLN A 5 -31.75 -41.56 -0.68
CA GLN A 5 -30.55 -41.41 -1.51
C GLN A 5 -29.74 -40.25 -0.92
N THR A 6 -28.61 -40.59 -0.30
CA THR A 6 -27.55 -39.60 -0.06
C THR A 6 -27.13 -39.01 -1.40
N PRO A 7 -27.07 -37.67 -1.55
CA PRO A 7 -26.62 -37.07 -2.79
C PRO A 7 -25.18 -37.51 -3.07
N GLU A 8 -24.98 -38.11 -4.25
CA GLU A 8 -23.71 -38.61 -4.74
C GLU A 8 -22.69 -37.46 -4.76
N ARG A 9 -21.56 -37.65 -4.08
CA ARG A 9 -20.50 -36.64 -3.97
C ARG A 9 -19.86 -36.48 -5.36
N ILE A 10 -20.19 -35.40 -6.07
CA ILE A 10 -19.51 -35.04 -7.32
C ILE A 10 -18.10 -34.57 -6.94
N GLU A 11 -17.07 -35.32 -7.32
CA GLU A 11 -15.69 -34.88 -7.17
C GLU A 11 -15.42 -33.72 -8.14
N PRO A 12 -14.93 -32.56 -7.65
CA PRO A 12 -14.61 -31.43 -8.53
C PRO A 12 -13.42 -31.75 -9.43
N CYS A 13 -13.46 -31.25 -10.66
CA CYS A 13 -12.30 -31.34 -11.56
C CYS A 13 -11.10 -30.58 -11.01
N SER A 14 -9.91 -31.12 -11.25
CA SER A 14 -8.64 -30.49 -10.87
C SER A 14 -8.44 -29.15 -11.59
N ILE A 15 -7.70 -28.23 -10.97
CA ILE A 15 -7.41 -26.91 -11.55
C ILE A 15 -6.71 -27.03 -12.90
N THR A 16 -5.78 -27.98 -13.03
CA THR A 16 -5.00 -28.18 -14.24
C THR A 16 -5.88 -28.54 -15.43
N THR A 17 -6.86 -29.42 -15.22
CA THR A 17 -7.84 -29.78 -16.26
C THR A 17 -8.70 -28.58 -16.65
N TYR A 18 -9.11 -27.77 -15.67
CA TYR A 18 -9.92 -26.59 -15.91
C TYR A 18 -9.17 -25.45 -16.63
N LEU A 19 -7.94 -25.14 -16.19
CA LEU A 19 -7.09 -24.14 -16.84
C LEU A 19 -6.69 -24.56 -18.25
N SER A 20 -6.49 -25.86 -18.49
CA SER A 20 -6.25 -26.39 -19.83
C SER A 20 -7.48 -26.21 -20.74
N ALA A 21 -8.68 -26.48 -20.23
CA ALA A 21 -9.93 -26.22 -20.95
C ALA A 21 -10.11 -24.72 -21.26
N PHE A 22 -9.76 -23.84 -20.32
CA PHE A 22 -9.84 -22.38 -20.49
C PHE A 22 -8.82 -21.85 -21.48
N THR A 23 -7.59 -22.34 -21.41
CA THR A 23 -6.54 -22.03 -22.38
C THR A 23 -6.98 -22.45 -23.78
N ASN A 24 -7.50 -23.67 -23.94
CA ASN A 24 -8.01 -24.15 -25.21
C ASN A 24 -9.20 -23.32 -25.74
N PHE A 25 -10.13 -22.92 -24.87
CA PHE A 25 -11.22 -22.01 -25.23
C PHE A 25 -10.70 -20.65 -25.73
N MET A 26 -9.73 -20.07 -25.02
CA MET A 26 -9.09 -18.80 -25.36
C MET A 26 -8.29 -18.88 -26.66
N ASP A 27 -7.51 -19.95 -26.86
CA ASP A 27 -6.72 -20.22 -28.08
C ASP A 27 -7.61 -20.33 -29.33
N ASN A 28 -8.85 -20.79 -29.13
CA ASN A 28 -9.86 -20.86 -30.18
C ASN A 28 -10.68 -19.57 -30.35
N ASN A 29 -10.30 -18.46 -29.69
CA ASN A 29 -11.02 -17.18 -29.70
C ASN A 29 -12.51 -17.33 -29.34
N GLY A 30 -12.85 -18.27 -28.44
CA GLY A 30 -14.23 -18.53 -28.03
C GLY A 30 -15.12 -19.16 -29.11
N LYS A 31 -14.55 -19.68 -30.21
CA LYS A 31 -15.31 -20.41 -31.25
C LYS A 31 -15.85 -21.75 -30.77
N LEU A 32 -15.20 -22.35 -29.77
CA LEU A 32 -15.68 -23.55 -29.08
C LEU A 32 -16.49 -23.13 -27.86
N GLN A 33 -17.55 -23.86 -27.52
CA GLN A 33 -18.18 -23.68 -26.21
C GLN A 33 -17.21 -24.14 -25.13
N PHE A 34 -17.16 -23.40 -24.02
CA PHE A 34 -16.31 -23.77 -22.89
C PHE A 34 -16.68 -25.15 -22.31
N SER A 35 -17.96 -25.54 -22.36
CA SER A 35 -18.45 -26.89 -22.02
C SER A 35 -17.75 -27.99 -22.81
N ASP A 36 -17.47 -27.73 -24.08
CA ASP A 36 -16.93 -28.71 -25.01
C ASP A 36 -15.41 -28.88 -24.80
N SER A 37 -14.79 -27.90 -24.13
CA SER A 37 -13.39 -27.92 -23.74
C SER A 37 -13.17 -28.60 -22.38
N LEU A 38 -14.21 -28.79 -21.58
CA LEU A 38 -14.15 -29.52 -20.30
C LEU A 38 -14.19 -31.03 -20.55
N SER A 39 -13.34 -31.81 -19.87
CA SER A 39 -13.35 -33.27 -20.01
C SER A 39 -14.70 -33.84 -19.55
N LYS A 40 -15.11 -35.00 -20.11
CA LYS A 40 -16.34 -35.72 -19.68
C LYS A 40 -16.35 -36.04 -18.18
N GLU A 41 -15.19 -36.11 -17.54
CA GLU A 41 -15.03 -36.30 -16.10
C GLU A 41 -15.52 -35.08 -15.29
N CYS A 42 -15.44 -33.86 -15.83
CA CYS A 42 -15.96 -32.64 -15.19
C CYS A 42 -17.47 -32.48 -15.29
N LEU A 43 -18.08 -33.09 -16.31
CA LEU A 43 -19.50 -32.95 -16.68
C LEU A 43 -20.40 -34.05 -16.06
N GLY A 44 -20.00 -34.70 -14.96
CA GLY A 44 -20.82 -35.74 -14.31
C GLY A 44 -22.29 -35.31 -14.11
N LYS A 45 -23.22 -36.26 -13.86
CA LYS A 45 -24.72 -36.16 -13.91
C LYS A 45 -25.44 -34.89 -13.39
N ALA A 46 -24.76 -33.92 -12.78
CA ALA A 46 -25.24 -32.55 -12.72
C ALA A 46 -25.40 -32.02 -14.15
N GLY A 47 -26.62 -31.61 -14.52
CA GLY A 47 -26.89 -31.01 -15.82
C GLY A 47 -25.94 -29.86 -16.16
N ASN A 48 -25.99 -29.45 -17.45
CA ASN A 48 -25.13 -28.50 -18.17
C ASN A 48 -24.91 -27.09 -17.56
N ASP A 49 -25.03 -26.88 -16.25
CA ASP A 49 -24.68 -25.62 -15.59
C ASP A 49 -23.15 -25.55 -15.40
N VAL A 50 -22.49 -25.29 -16.53
CA VAL A 50 -21.05 -25.04 -16.66
C VAL A 50 -20.59 -24.01 -15.62
N ASN A 51 -21.39 -22.96 -15.34
CA ASN A 51 -21.05 -21.92 -14.38
C ASN A 51 -20.92 -22.45 -12.94
N MET A 52 -21.76 -23.40 -12.55
CA MET A 52 -21.65 -24.03 -11.22
C MET A 52 -20.37 -24.87 -11.11
N ILE A 53 -20.02 -25.62 -12.17
CA ILE A 53 -18.80 -26.44 -12.22
C ILE A 53 -17.57 -25.52 -12.14
N VAL A 54 -17.53 -24.47 -12.96
CA VAL A 54 -16.49 -23.42 -12.94
C VAL A 54 -16.29 -22.88 -11.53
N ARG A 55 -17.37 -22.42 -10.89
CA ARG A 55 -17.30 -21.81 -9.56
C ARG A 55 -16.76 -22.79 -8.51
N LYS A 56 -17.17 -24.06 -8.54
CA LYS A 56 -16.70 -25.08 -7.60
C LYS A 56 -15.24 -25.43 -7.81
N SER A 57 -14.80 -25.62 -9.06
CA SER A 57 -13.40 -25.91 -9.38
C SER A 57 -12.51 -24.74 -8.96
N VAL A 58 -12.84 -23.50 -9.34
CA VAL A 58 -12.07 -22.30 -8.94
C VAL A 58 -12.00 -22.17 -7.41
N ALA A 59 -13.12 -22.32 -6.70
CA ALA A 59 -13.16 -22.25 -5.25
C ALA A 59 -12.33 -23.36 -4.58
N HIS A 60 -12.32 -24.56 -5.16
CA HIS A 60 -11.48 -25.66 -4.68
C HIS A 60 -10.00 -25.33 -4.85
N SER A 61 -9.60 -24.82 -6.01
CA SER A 61 -8.20 -24.49 -6.29
C SER A 61 -7.67 -23.35 -5.44
N ILE A 62 -8.48 -22.32 -5.21
CA ILE A 62 -8.19 -21.25 -4.24
C ILE A 62 -7.88 -21.87 -2.89
N ARG A 63 -8.74 -22.79 -2.43
CA ARG A 63 -8.58 -23.44 -1.12
C ARG A 63 -7.34 -24.33 -1.06
N GLU A 64 -7.05 -25.11 -2.10
CA GLU A 64 -5.82 -25.91 -2.17
C GLU A 64 -4.58 -25.03 -2.11
N CYS A 65 -4.55 -23.96 -2.91
CA CYS A 65 -3.43 -23.02 -2.94
C CYS A 65 -3.24 -22.32 -1.58
N GLN A 66 -4.33 -21.86 -0.95
CA GLN A 66 -4.30 -21.28 0.40
C GLN A 66 -3.76 -22.28 1.45
N ILE A 67 -4.14 -23.55 1.36
CA ILE A 67 -3.63 -24.60 2.26
C ILE A 67 -2.14 -24.85 2.04
N GLU A 68 -1.69 -24.93 0.78
CA GLU A 68 -0.27 -25.08 0.45
C GLU A 68 0.54 -23.87 0.91
N ASN A 69 0.03 -22.66 0.70
CA ASN A 69 0.68 -21.43 1.14
C ASN A 69 0.77 -21.35 2.66
N ALA A 70 -0.29 -21.70 3.39
CA ALA A 70 -0.25 -21.80 4.85
C ALA A 70 0.85 -22.77 5.34
N ARG A 71 1.16 -23.82 4.57
CA ARG A 71 2.28 -24.75 4.85
C ARG A 71 3.64 -24.20 4.45
N LYS A 72 3.71 -23.31 3.45
CA LYS A 72 4.91 -22.57 3.01
C LYS A 72 5.25 -21.35 3.88
N ILE A 73 4.45 -21.00 4.91
CA ILE A 73 4.79 -19.99 5.93
C ILE A 73 5.93 -20.50 6.83
N GLY A 74 7.06 -20.82 6.22
CA GLY A 74 8.41 -20.79 6.73
C GLY A 74 9.22 -19.87 5.81
N ARG A 75 8.66 -18.69 5.49
CA ARG A 75 9.29 -17.71 4.58
C ARG A 75 10.64 -17.28 5.14
N MET A 76 11.64 -17.22 4.25
CA MET A 76 13.00 -16.76 4.50
C MET A 76 13.03 -15.60 5.48
N PRO A 77 13.99 -15.55 6.43
CA PRO A 77 14.06 -14.50 7.42
C PRO A 77 14.15 -13.16 6.71
N LEU A 78 13.06 -12.40 6.81
CA LEU A 78 13.05 -11.01 6.37
C LEU A 78 14.10 -10.29 7.19
N LYS A 79 14.95 -9.51 6.52
CA LYS A 79 16.03 -8.74 7.15
C LYS A 79 15.51 -8.10 8.43
N ASP A 80 16.27 -8.21 9.52
CA ASP A 80 15.82 -7.79 10.87
C ASP A 80 15.30 -6.35 10.89
N ASN A 81 15.77 -5.48 9.98
CA ASN A 81 15.29 -4.11 9.78
C ASN A 81 14.87 -3.86 8.32
N ILE A 82 13.61 -4.18 7.97
CA ILE A 82 13.11 -4.01 6.60
C ILE A 82 12.82 -2.54 6.26
N LEU A 83 12.36 -1.75 7.23
CA LEU A 83 11.86 -0.39 7.00
C LEU A 83 12.36 0.58 8.09
N THR A 84 12.71 1.80 7.70
CA THR A 84 12.72 2.95 8.61
C THR A 84 11.54 3.84 8.26
N LEU A 85 10.54 3.90 9.14
CA LEU A 85 9.32 4.69 8.98
C LEU A 85 9.41 5.95 9.85
N PHE A 86 9.23 7.10 9.22
CA PHE A 86 9.34 8.38 9.88
C PHE A 86 8.19 9.32 9.54
N THR A 87 7.98 10.27 10.44
CA THR A 87 6.93 11.29 10.30
C THR A 87 7.28 12.56 11.07
N SER A 88 6.40 13.56 11.00
CA SER A 88 6.46 14.78 11.80
C SER A 88 5.05 15.30 12.03
N TRP A 89 4.82 15.83 13.22
CA TRP A 89 3.58 16.52 13.57
C TRP A 89 3.84 17.59 14.63
N ILE A 90 2.87 18.50 14.76
CA ILE A 90 2.83 19.50 15.82
C ILE A 90 1.75 19.14 16.86
N ILE A 91 1.84 19.71 18.06
CA ILE A 91 0.83 19.50 19.09
C ILE A 91 -0.43 20.29 18.72
N GLU A 92 -1.51 19.57 18.43
CA GLU A 92 -2.87 20.10 18.30
C GLU A 92 -3.76 19.28 19.24
N SER A 93 -4.46 19.95 20.16
CA SER A 93 -5.18 19.28 21.25
C SER A 93 -6.28 18.35 20.74
N ASP A 94 -6.92 18.70 19.63
CA ASP A 94 -7.94 17.90 18.95
C ASP A 94 -7.37 16.70 18.18
N LYS A 95 -6.06 16.69 17.90
CA LYS A 95 -5.37 15.57 17.21
C LYS A 95 -4.59 14.64 18.12
N PHE A 96 -4.58 14.88 19.43
CA PHE A 96 -3.84 14.03 20.38
C PHE A 96 -4.23 12.55 20.25
N HIS A 97 -5.53 12.24 20.16
CA HIS A 97 -6.02 10.86 20.04
C HIS A 97 -5.56 10.18 18.74
N VAL A 98 -5.55 10.92 17.62
CA VAL A 98 -5.09 10.44 16.31
C VAL A 98 -3.61 10.07 16.35
N HIS A 99 -2.76 10.96 16.88
CA HIS A 99 -1.33 10.69 17.01
C HIS A 99 -1.05 9.54 17.99
N ASN A 100 -1.81 9.43 19.08
CA ASN A 100 -1.68 8.33 20.03
C ASN A 100 -2.06 6.98 19.39
N ASN A 101 -3.11 6.94 18.56
CA ASN A 101 -3.46 5.76 17.77
C ASN A 101 -2.34 5.36 16.82
N THR A 102 -1.74 6.33 16.11
CA THR A 102 -0.60 6.11 15.22
C THR A 102 0.59 5.51 15.96
N VAL A 103 0.91 6.04 17.14
CA VAL A 103 2.03 5.53 17.94
C VAL A 103 1.78 4.10 18.42
N ILE A 104 0.55 3.78 18.85
CA ILE A 104 0.16 2.41 19.22
C ILE A 104 0.25 1.48 18.00
N ASN A 105 -0.29 1.89 16.86
CA ASN A 105 -0.31 1.09 15.64
C ASN A 105 1.11 0.86 15.07
N TRP A 106 1.96 1.88 15.01
CA TRP A 106 3.27 1.70 14.42
C TRP A 106 4.20 0.88 15.33
N ASN A 107 4.02 0.97 16.65
CA ASN A 107 4.77 0.17 17.61
C ASN A 107 4.64 -1.34 17.39
N THR A 108 3.54 -1.82 16.80
CA THR A 108 3.34 -3.26 16.55
C THR A 108 4.24 -3.80 15.44
N PHE A 109 4.92 -2.94 14.68
CA PHE A 109 5.89 -3.35 13.66
C PHE A 109 7.34 -3.44 14.19
N MET A 110 7.61 -3.02 15.43
CA MET A 110 8.93 -3.20 16.04
C MET A 110 9.18 -4.68 16.39
N PRO A 111 10.44 -5.17 16.31
CA PRO A 111 11.66 -4.44 15.95
C PRO A 111 11.91 -4.33 14.44
N ARG A 112 11.04 -4.90 13.58
CA ARG A 112 11.27 -4.98 12.13
C ARG A 112 11.28 -3.62 11.43
N VAL A 113 10.68 -2.62 12.07
CA VAL A 113 10.60 -1.25 11.58
C VAL A 113 11.23 -0.29 12.58
N ASN A 114 12.20 0.50 12.14
CA ASN A 114 12.71 1.62 12.91
C ASN A 114 11.71 2.77 12.83
N LEU A 115 11.27 3.28 13.99
CA LEU A 115 10.29 4.37 14.06
C LEU A 115 10.98 5.67 14.44
N VAL A 116 10.70 6.74 13.68
CA VAL A 116 11.38 8.03 13.84
C VAL A 116 10.39 9.20 13.82
N LEU A 117 10.49 10.08 14.81
CA LEU A 117 9.76 11.36 14.84
C LEU A 117 10.71 12.54 14.62
N PHE A 118 10.41 13.37 13.61
CA PHE A 118 11.01 14.69 13.48
C PHE A 118 10.19 15.75 14.21
N THR A 119 10.75 16.32 15.28
CA THR A 119 10.09 17.38 16.07
C THR A 119 11.11 18.25 16.79
N ASN A 120 10.79 19.54 16.95
CA ASN A 120 11.53 20.47 17.82
C ASN A 120 10.89 20.60 19.21
N ASP A 121 9.77 19.93 19.46
CA ASP A 121 9.10 19.92 20.76
C ASP A 121 9.72 18.86 21.67
N SER A 122 10.25 19.28 22.83
CA SER A 122 10.92 18.39 23.77
C SER A 122 9.97 17.38 24.42
N GLY A 123 8.71 17.74 24.63
CA GLY A 123 7.69 16.87 25.22
C GLY A 123 7.29 15.74 24.28
N LEU A 124 7.03 16.05 23.01
CA LEU A 124 6.81 15.05 21.97
C LEU A 124 8.03 14.16 21.76
N SER A 125 9.21 14.76 21.74
CA SER A 125 10.47 14.02 21.60
C SER A 125 10.66 13.01 22.73
N ALA A 126 10.40 13.41 23.99
CA ALA A 126 10.42 12.50 25.14
C ALA A 126 9.32 11.43 25.02
N TYR A 127 8.08 11.82 24.70
CA TYR A 127 6.93 10.93 24.60
C TYR A 127 7.15 9.74 23.65
N VAL A 128 7.76 9.97 22.48
CA VAL A 128 8.04 8.87 21.53
C VAL A 128 9.28 8.06 21.91
N ARG A 129 10.31 8.70 22.50
CA ARG A 129 11.52 7.99 22.97
C ARG A 129 11.22 6.99 24.07
N ASP A 130 10.32 7.34 25.00
CA ASP A 130 9.83 6.45 26.05
C ASP A 130 9.13 5.20 25.49
N ARG A 131 8.76 5.21 24.21
CA ARG A 131 8.11 4.11 23.49
C ARG A 131 9.03 3.41 22.49
N GLY A 132 10.32 3.71 22.52
CA GLY A 132 11.34 3.07 21.68
C GLY A 132 11.60 3.75 20.33
N TRP A 133 10.96 4.89 20.04
CA TRP A 133 11.20 5.60 18.79
C TRP A 133 12.49 6.42 18.89
N THR A 134 13.13 6.64 17.75
CA THR A 134 14.15 7.69 17.63
C THR A 134 13.47 9.03 17.39
N SER A 135 14.06 10.12 17.91
CA SER A 135 13.58 11.47 17.63
C SER A 135 14.73 12.38 17.21
N TYR A 136 14.54 13.07 16.07
CA TYR A 136 15.44 14.07 15.53
C TYR A 136 14.78 15.45 15.49
N PRO A 137 15.57 16.54 15.59
CA PRO A 137 15.05 17.89 15.39
C PRO A 137 14.69 18.13 13.93
N VAL A 138 13.72 19.02 13.69
CA VAL A 138 13.44 19.59 12.37
C VAL A 138 14.45 20.70 12.10
N THR A 139 15.53 20.35 11.39
CA THR A 139 16.65 21.27 11.10
C THR A 139 16.41 22.19 9.91
N ARG A 140 15.54 21.79 8.97
CA ARG A 140 15.17 22.59 7.78
C ARG A 140 13.66 22.60 7.61
N HIS A 141 13.09 23.79 7.49
CA HIS A 141 11.65 24.03 7.37
C HIS A 141 11.37 25.29 6.55
N ALA A 142 10.14 25.41 6.04
CA ALA A 142 9.62 26.59 5.34
C ALA A 142 8.10 26.70 5.54
N ALA A 143 7.40 27.61 4.85
CA ALA A 143 5.94 27.69 4.83
C ALA A 143 5.27 27.70 6.22
N GLY A 144 5.76 28.56 7.13
CA GLY A 144 5.28 28.62 8.50
C GLY A 144 5.79 27.48 9.40
N GLY A 145 6.98 26.95 9.14
CA GLY A 145 7.62 25.94 9.99
C GLY A 145 7.41 24.48 9.56
N ALA A 146 6.77 24.24 8.41
CA ALA A 146 6.60 22.91 7.85
C ALA A 146 7.96 22.28 7.48
N PRO A 147 8.25 21.04 7.95
CA PRO A 147 9.51 20.35 7.65
C PRO A 147 9.72 20.12 6.15
N ILE A 148 10.97 20.25 5.70
CA ILE A 148 11.37 19.88 4.33
C ILE A 148 11.54 18.35 4.24
N LEU A 149 10.76 17.71 3.35
CA LEU A 149 10.68 16.26 3.24
C LEU A 149 12.03 15.61 2.91
N LYS A 150 12.74 16.14 1.91
CA LYS A 150 14.02 15.55 1.46
C LYS A 150 15.07 15.51 2.58
N THR A 151 15.06 16.51 3.47
CA THR A 151 16.02 16.59 4.59
C THR A 151 15.73 15.51 5.63
N MET A 152 14.46 15.18 5.87
CA MET A 152 14.10 14.04 6.72
C MET A 152 14.54 12.70 6.11
N PHE A 153 14.29 12.48 4.81
CA PHE A 153 14.78 11.29 4.09
C PHE A 153 16.30 11.14 4.17
N GLN A 154 17.04 12.20 3.82
CA GLN A 154 18.50 12.22 3.90
C GLN A 154 19.01 11.91 5.32
N THR A 155 18.31 12.39 6.34
CA THR A 155 18.67 12.13 7.74
C THR A 155 18.47 10.66 8.08
N VAL A 156 17.33 10.05 7.76
CA VAL A 156 17.10 8.64 8.08
C VAL A 156 17.98 7.70 7.25
N MET A 157 18.18 8.00 5.97
CA MET A 157 19.05 7.20 5.08
C MET A 157 20.53 7.23 5.52
N LYS A 158 20.96 8.32 6.14
CA LYS A 158 22.31 8.43 6.72
C LYS A 158 22.48 7.66 8.03
N ASN A 159 21.43 7.58 8.85
CA ASN A 159 21.55 7.08 10.24
C ASN A 159 21.02 5.65 10.45
N PHE A 160 20.23 5.11 9.52
CA PHE A 160 19.68 3.76 9.61
C PHE A 160 20.09 2.93 8.40
N ASN A 161 20.38 1.65 8.64
CA ASN A 161 20.62 0.66 7.60
C ASN A 161 19.36 -0.20 7.41
N SER A 162 18.41 0.31 6.62
CA SER A 162 17.16 -0.38 6.28
C SER A 162 17.09 -0.65 4.78
N THR A 163 16.33 -1.67 4.40
CA THR A 163 16.06 -1.93 2.97
C THR A 163 15.24 -0.79 2.36
N PHE A 164 14.22 -0.33 3.09
CA PHE A 164 13.34 0.75 2.70
C PHE A 164 13.32 1.88 3.74
N TYR A 165 12.96 3.08 3.28
CA TYR A 165 12.76 4.29 4.07
C TYR A 165 11.42 4.89 3.69
N ALA A 166 10.59 5.23 4.66
CA ALA A 166 9.25 5.74 4.41
C ALA A 166 8.95 7.01 5.19
N TYR A 167 8.39 7.99 4.50
CA TYR A 167 7.59 9.03 5.14
C TYR A 167 6.12 8.61 5.10
N ALA A 168 5.39 8.83 6.18
CA ALA A 168 3.92 8.79 6.17
C ALA A 168 3.36 9.93 7.04
N ASN A 169 2.20 10.48 6.67
CA ASN A 169 1.50 11.43 7.54
C ASN A 169 1.17 10.79 8.90
N SER A 170 1.19 11.60 9.95
CA SER A 170 1.08 11.16 11.35
C SER A 170 -0.32 10.72 11.77
N ASP A 171 -1.31 10.87 10.90
CA ASP A 171 -2.70 10.47 11.08
C ASP A 171 -3.05 9.17 10.34
N ASN A 172 -2.04 8.49 9.79
CA ASN A 172 -2.21 7.22 9.09
C ASN A 172 -1.88 5.98 9.93
N LEU A 173 -2.71 4.96 9.76
CA LEU A 173 -2.54 3.64 10.35
C LEU A 173 -2.32 2.60 9.24
N PHE A 174 -1.30 1.76 9.40
CA PHE A 174 -1.07 0.61 8.52
C PHE A 174 -1.68 -0.65 9.15
N ASP A 175 -2.12 -1.58 8.33
CA ASP A 175 -2.43 -2.94 8.81
C ASP A 175 -1.24 -3.90 8.64
N SER A 176 -1.46 -5.18 8.93
CA SER A 176 -0.41 -6.21 8.84
C SER A 176 0.20 -6.37 7.44
N SER A 177 -0.49 -5.95 6.38
CA SER A 177 -0.05 -6.15 5.00
C SER A 177 1.18 -5.32 4.60
N LEU A 178 1.58 -4.33 5.41
CA LEU A 178 2.76 -3.47 5.14
C LEU A 178 4.03 -4.32 4.94
N LEU A 179 4.30 -5.24 5.87
CA LEU A 179 5.53 -6.02 5.84
C LEU A 179 5.51 -7.04 4.70
N ASP A 180 4.37 -7.67 4.44
CA ASP A 180 4.23 -8.61 3.32
C ASP A 180 4.39 -7.91 1.97
N THR A 181 3.76 -6.75 1.81
CA THR A 181 3.88 -5.93 0.60
C THR A 181 5.34 -5.53 0.33
N LEU A 182 6.06 -5.03 1.34
CA LEU A 182 7.48 -4.67 1.19
C LEU A 182 8.36 -5.88 0.89
N SER A 183 8.01 -7.04 1.43
CA SER A 183 8.73 -8.29 1.19
C SER A 183 8.56 -8.75 -0.26
N THR A 184 7.33 -8.70 -0.79
CA THR A 184 7.05 -8.98 -2.21
C THR A 184 7.83 -8.02 -3.11
N VAL A 185 7.78 -6.70 -2.84
CA VAL A 185 8.53 -5.70 -3.62
C VAL A 185 10.03 -5.99 -3.64
N TYR A 186 10.60 -6.34 -2.48
CA TYR A 186 12.02 -6.64 -2.39
C TYR A 186 12.43 -7.91 -3.16
N ASN A 187 11.57 -8.92 -3.18
CA ASN A 187 11.86 -10.22 -3.78
C ASN A 187 11.60 -10.25 -5.29
N GLU A 188 10.59 -9.53 -5.77
CA GLU A 188 10.13 -9.60 -7.16
C GLU A 188 10.72 -8.51 -8.06
N LEU A 189 11.08 -7.35 -7.50
CA LEU A 189 11.70 -6.27 -8.26
C LEU A 189 13.23 -6.27 -8.11
N ASP A 190 13.91 -5.71 -9.13
CA ASP A 190 15.35 -5.48 -9.08
C ASP A 190 15.68 -4.39 -8.04
N ASN A 191 15.95 -4.85 -6.82
CA ASN A 191 16.23 -3.99 -5.67
C ASN A 191 17.52 -3.15 -5.78
N LYS A 192 18.31 -3.33 -6.84
CA LYS A 192 19.48 -2.49 -7.16
C LYS A 192 19.10 -1.22 -7.91
N LYS A 193 17.90 -1.15 -8.49
CA LYS A 193 17.35 0.06 -9.11
C LYS A 193 16.68 0.95 -8.06
N PRO A 194 16.56 2.27 -8.30
CA PRO A 194 15.71 3.13 -7.47
C PRO A 194 14.27 2.60 -7.47
N ILE A 195 13.68 2.43 -6.29
CA ILE A 195 12.29 2.01 -6.10
C ILE A 195 11.53 3.14 -5.41
N PHE A 196 10.30 3.40 -5.85
CA PHE A 196 9.38 4.34 -5.23
C PHE A 196 7.99 3.68 -5.07
N ILE A 197 7.50 3.57 -3.84
CA ILE A 197 6.25 2.88 -3.52
C ILE A 197 5.32 3.88 -2.85
N SER A 198 4.07 3.91 -3.29
CA SER A 198 3.01 4.67 -2.65
C SER A 198 1.65 4.07 -3.01
N GLY A 199 0.57 4.65 -2.52
CA GLY A 199 -0.78 4.18 -2.79
C GLY A 199 -1.82 5.08 -2.15
N ARG A 200 -3.07 4.72 -2.40
CA ARG A 200 -4.25 5.44 -1.94
C ARG A 200 -4.53 5.10 -0.48
N ARG A 201 -4.93 6.11 0.29
CA ARG A 201 -5.43 5.95 1.65
C ARG A 201 -6.94 5.64 1.65
N THR A 202 -7.40 4.97 2.69
CA THR A 202 -8.82 4.80 3.01
C THR A 202 -9.20 5.74 4.13
N ASN A 203 -10.04 6.73 3.85
CA ASN A 203 -10.48 7.70 4.85
C ASN A 203 -11.55 7.08 5.75
N VAL A 204 -11.36 7.21 7.06
CA VAL A 204 -12.26 6.66 8.07
C VAL A 204 -12.59 7.75 9.09
N ALA A 205 -13.85 8.22 9.08
CA ALA A 205 -14.30 9.36 9.88
C ALA A 205 -14.32 9.08 11.39
N PHE A 206 -13.64 9.89 12.20
CA PHE A 206 -13.69 9.81 13.67
C PHE A 206 -13.35 8.41 14.21
N LEU A 207 -12.24 7.83 13.74
CA LEU A 207 -11.74 6.54 14.23
C LEU A 207 -11.48 6.59 15.74
N THR A 208 -12.14 5.70 16.48
CA THR A 208 -11.98 5.63 17.94
C THR A 208 -10.69 4.89 18.32
N PRO A 209 -10.13 5.13 19.52
CA PRO A 209 -8.98 4.35 20.00
C PRO A 209 -9.22 2.83 20.04
N LYS A 210 -10.46 2.40 20.30
CA LYS A 210 -10.83 0.97 20.27
C LYS A 210 -10.76 0.41 18.85
N GLU A 211 -11.23 1.15 17.86
CA GLU A 211 -11.14 0.75 16.45
C GLU A 211 -9.68 0.75 15.96
N ALA A 212 -8.83 1.63 16.49
CA ALA A 212 -7.40 1.68 16.15
C ALA A 212 -6.52 0.65 16.87
N ALA A 213 -7.06 -0.09 17.84
CA ALA A 213 -6.27 -0.92 18.76
C ALA A 213 -5.66 -2.18 18.15
N SER A 214 -6.14 -2.65 16.98
CA SER A 214 -5.63 -3.85 16.32
C SER A 214 -5.83 -3.79 14.81
N TYR A 215 -5.05 -4.54 14.05
CA TYR A 215 -5.20 -4.63 12.60
C TYR A 215 -6.61 -5.07 12.19
N GLY A 216 -7.18 -6.08 12.87
CA GLY A 216 -8.54 -6.55 12.57
C GLY A 216 -9.61 -5.49 12.82
N ASN A 217 -9.47 -4.67 13.86
CA ASN A 217 -10.41 -3.57 14.12
C ASN A 217 -10.27 -2.45 13.08
N ILE A 218 -9.04 -2.11 12.69
CA ILE A 218 -8.75 -1.12 11.65
C ILE A 218 -9.35 -1.57 10.31
N GLN A 219 -9.13 -2.83 9.93
CA GLN A 219 -9.71 -3.45 8.73
C GLN A 219 -11.24 -3.45 8.79
N GLN A 220 -11.84 -3.79 9.93
CA GLN A 220 -13.29 -3.77 10.08
C GLN A 220 -13.86 -2.34 9.95
N ALA A 221 -13.22 -1.34 10.54
CA ALA A 221 -13.64 0.05 10.42
C ALA A 221 -13.53 0.55 8.96
N ALA A 222 -12.41 0.26 8.30
CA ALA A 222 -12.21 0.56 6.88
C ALA A 222 -13.27 -0.09 5.99
N LYS A 223 -13.59 -1.37 6.23
CA LYS A 223 -14.61 -2.10 5.46
C LYS A 223 -16.03 -1.58 5.70
N THR A 224 -16.35 -1.19 6.93
CA THR A 224 -17.72 -0.81 7.31
C THR A 224 -18.07 0.60 6.86
N ARG A 225 -17.10 1.52 6.95
CA ARG A 225 -17.35 2.96 6.81
C ARG A 225 -16.17 3.74 6.21
N GLY A 226 -15.17 3.04 5.68
CA GLY A 226 -14.06 3.65 4.98
C GLY A 226 -14.40 3.98 3.53
N SER A 227 -13.70 4.97 2.98
CA SER A 227 -13.77 5.30 1.55
C SER A 227 -12.37 5.42 0.98
N LEU A 228 -12.08 4.62 -0.04
CA LEU A 228 -10.79 4.69 -0.74
C LEU A 228 -10.68 6.04 -1.44
N PHE A 229 -9.70 6.84 -1.02
CA PHE A 229 -9.62 8.24 -1.37
C PHE A 229 -8.99 8.47 -2.75
N LEU A 230 -8.83 9.72 -3.17
CA LEU A 230 -8.45 10.08 -4.54
C LEU A 230 -7.10 9.48 -4.97
N THR A 231 -6.92 9.32 -6.28
CA THR A 231 -5.67 8.82 -6.90
C THR A 231 -4.52 9.83 -6.87
N ASN A 232 -4.75 11.01 -6.29
CA ASN A 232 -3.83 12.15 -6.28
C ASN A 232 -3.64 12.70 -4.85
N ALA A 233 -3.89 11.85 -3.86
CA ALA A 233 -3.86 12.16 -2.45
C ALA A 233 -3.05 11.09 -1.71
N GLU A 234 -1.78 11.03 -2.07
CA GLU A 234 -0.77 10.14 -1.51
C GLU A 234 -0.25 10.70 -0.18
N ASP A 235 -0.38 9.93 0.89
CA ASP A 235 0.06 10.37 2.22
C ASP A 235 1.35 9.68 2.70
N TYR A 236 1.88 8.74 1.92
CA TYR A 236 3.09 8.01 2.27
C TYR A 236 3.93 7.73 1.04
N PHE A 237 5.23 7.72 1.22
CA PHE A 237 6.21 7.51 0.17
C PHE A 237 7.31 6.62 0.72
N ILE A 238 7.55 5.48 0.09
CA ILE A 238 8.56 4.51 0.50
C ILE A 238 9.59 4.41 -0.61
N THR A 239 10.87 4.56 -0.27
CA THR A 239 11.96 4.43 -1.22
C THR A 239 13.00 3.45 -0.71
N ASN A 240 13.71 2.78 -1.61
CA ASN A 240 14.88 1.99 -1.21
C ASN A 240 16.13 2.88 -1.08
N GLN A 241 17.24 2.29 -0.62
CA GLN A 241 18.53 2.98 -0.45
C GLN A 241 19.09 3.59 -1.76
N HIS A 242 18.65 3.11 -2.92
CA HIS A 242 19.14 3.53 -4.24
C HIS A 242 18.39 4.75 -4.79
N PHE A 243 17.32 5.19 -4.14
CA PHE A 243 16.58 6.39 -4.56
C PHE A 243 17.27 7.66 -4.08
N ASP A 244 17.75 8.48 -5.02
CA ASP A 244 18.50 9.69 -4.71
C ASP A 244 17.60 10.90 -4.41
N TRP A 245 17.58 11.31 -3.14
CA TRP A 245 16.88 12.49 -2.66
C TRP A 245 17.64 13.81 -2.85
N SER A 246 18.92 13.79 -3.27
CA SER A 246 19.76 14.99 -3.36
C SER A 246 19.25 16.01 -4.38
N GLY A 247 18.72 15.53 -5.51
CA GLY A 247 18.18 16.35 -6.59
C GLY A 247 16.76 16.87 -6.38
N PHE A 248 16.12 16.58 -5.25
CA PHE A 248 14.75 17.00 -4.99
C PHE A 248 14.69 18.46 -4.49
N PRO A 249 13.69 19.26 -4.91
CA PRO A 249 13.47 20.59 -4.37
C PRO A 249 13.08 20.53 -2.88
N ASP A 250 13.22 21.65 -2.19
CA ASP A 250 12.88 21.78 -0.76
C ASP A 250 11.36 21.84 -0.54
N LEU A 251 10.65 20.79 -0.97
CA LEU A 251 9.21 20.62 -0.76
C LEU A 251 8.95 20.34 0.72
N VAL A 252 7.89 20.94 1.25
CA VAL A 252 7.46 20.78 2.63
C VAL A 252 6.22 19.90 2.74
N ILE A 253 6.15 19.15 3.84
CA ILE A 253 5.00 18.29 4.16
C ILE A 253 3.77 19.12 4.56
N GLY A 254 2.57 18.54 4.42
CA GLY A 254 1.32 19.18 4.85
C GLY A 254 0.95 20.43 4.03
N ARG A 255 1.52 20.60 2.84
CA ARG A 255 1.15 21.60 1.82
C ARG A 255 0.84 20.89 0.52
N ARG A 256 0.14 21.55 -0.40
CA ARG A 256 -0.32 20.91 -1.64
C ARG A 256 0.86 20.54 -2.56
N ALA A 257 0.59 19.74 -3.59
CA ALA A 257 1.45 19.47 -4.75
C ALA A 257 2.71 18.61 -4.54
N TYR A 258 3.25 18.44 -3.33
CA TYR A 258 4.44 17.59 -3.15
C TYR A 258 4.14 16.12 -3.43
N ASP A 259 2.98 15.63 -2.98
CA ASP A 259 2.49 14.26 -3.16
C ASP A 259 2.61 13.76 -4.61
N ASN A 260 1.87 14.40 -5.50
CA ASN A 260 1.81 14.07 -6.91
C ASN A 260 3.14 14.39 -7.61
N TRP A 261 3.83 15.46 -7.21
CA TRP A 261 5.11 15.82 -7.81
C TRP A 261 6.20 14.77 -7.53
N LEU A 262 6.19 14.14 -6.35
CA LEU A 262 7.14 13.08 -6.01
C LEU A 262 6.98 11.87 -6.94
N VAL A 263 5.73 11.45 -7.19
CA VAL A 263 5.44 10.34 -8.12
C VAL A 263 5.87 10.72 -9.54
N LEU A 264 5.49 11.91 -10.03
CA LEU A 264 5.92 12.43 -11.33
C LEU A 264 7.44 12.40 -11.46
N ARG A 265 8.15 12.88 -10.43
CA ARG A 265 9.62 12.91 -10.43
C ARG A 265 10.21 11.51 -10.41
N ALA A 266 9.69 10.59 -9.60
CA ALA A 266 10.14 9.20 -9.53
C ALA A 266 10.05 8.50 -10.89
N ARG A 267 8.91 8.68 -11.59
CA ARG A 267 8.73 8.18 -12.96
C ARG A 267 9.72 8.82 -13.94
N ALA A 268 9.89 10.14 -13.87
CA ALA A 268 10.78 10.88 -14.76
C ALA A 268 12.27 10.51 -14.62
N ILE A 269 12.70 10.00 -13.45
CA ILE A 269 14.07 9.51 -13.24
C ILE A 269 14.21 8.00 -13.49
N GLY A 270 13.16 7.32 -13.97
CA GLY A 270 13.19 5.89 -14.28
C GLY A 270 13.24 4.99 -13.04
N ALA A 271 12.76 5.45 -11.89
CA ALA A 271 12.58 4.58 -10.73
C ALA A 271 11.48 3.54 -11.02
N LEU A 272 11.57 2.37 -10.40
CA LEU A 272 10.48 1.40 -10.41
C LEU A 272 9.38 1.93 -9.48
N THR A 273 8.32 2.53 -10.04
CA THR A 273 7.21 3.04 -9.23
C THR A 273 6.12 1.99 -9.05
N VAL A 274 5.65 1.81 -7.81
CA VAL A 274 4.74 0.73 -7.42
C VAL A 274 3.52 1.29 -6.69
N ASP A 275 2.33 1.12 -7.27
CA ASP A 275 1.04 1.41 -6.65
C ASP A 275 0.61 0.22 -5.79
N VAL A 276 0.61 0.39 -4.47
CA VAL A 276 0.25 -0.68 -3.52
C VAL A 276 -1.18 -0.59 -2.99
N SER A 277 -2.02 0.26 -3.59
CA SER A 277 -3.38 0.54 -3.13
C SER A 277 -4.28 -0.69 -2.99
N LYS A 278 -4.01 -1.77 -3.74
CA LYS A 278 -4.83 -2.98 -3.78
C LYS A 278 -4.47 -4.00 -2.70
N THR A 279 -3.28 -3.93 -2.12
CA THR A 279 -2.81 -4.91 -1.12
C THR A 279 -2.49 -4.28 0.21
N LEU A 280 -2.05 -3.02 0.23
CA LEU A 280 -1.72 -2.30 1.45
C LEU A 280 -2.89 -1.44 1.90
N LEU A 281 -3.50 -1.80 3.04
CA LEU A 281 -4.47 -0.94 3.69
C LEU A 281 -3.75 0.13 4.52
N LEU A 282 -3.89 1.38 4.08
CA LEU A 282 -3.60 2.57 4.88
C LEU A 282 -4.91 3.24 5.28
N VAL A 283 -5.17 3.35 6.58
CA VAL A 283 -6.32 4.11 7.09
C VAL A 283 -5.90 5.52 7.48
N HIS A 284 -6.53 6.51 6.88
CA HIS A 284 -6.41 7.92 7.28
C HIS A 284 -7.52 8.27 8.26
N GLN A 285 -7.13 8.77 9.44
CA GLN A 285 -8.02 9.11 10.54
C GLN A 285 -8.66 10.49 10.32
N THR A 286 -9.75 10.55 9.56
CA THR A 286 -10.44 11.81 9.27
C THR A 286 -11.02 12.42 10.55
N THR A 287 -10.57 13.63 10.89
CA THR A 287 -11.07 14.40 12.05
C THR A 287 -12.05 15.50 11.61
N LYS A 288 -12.38 16.42 12.52
CA LYS A 288 -13.16 17.64 12.19
C LYS A 288 -12.48 18.50 11.12
N GLY A 289 -11.16 18.45 11.01
CA GLY A 289 -10.40 19.15 9.97
C GLY A 289 -10.66 18.63 8.54
N GLY A 290 -11.26 17.44 8.42
CA GLY A 290 -11.58 16.83 7.13
C GLY A 290 -10.37 16.18 6.46
N ASN A 291 -10.44 16.02 5.13
CA ASN A 291 -9.46 15.27 4.34
C ASN A 291 -8.50 16.17 3.52
N PHE A 292 -8.66 17.49 3.62
CA PHE A 292 -7.93 18.47 2.81
C PHE A 292 -7.27 19.55 3.69
N GLU A 293 -6.92 19.21 4.93
CA GLU A 293 -6.43 20.19 5.92
C GLU A 293 -5.24 21.02 5.44
N GLY A 294 -4.37 20.46 4.60
CA GLY A 294 -3.24 21.19 4.01
C GLY A 294 -3.64 22.46 3.24
N HIS A 295 -4.90 22.57 2.80
CA HIS A 295 -5.43 23.76 2.11
C HIS A 295 -5.67 24.95 3.05
N GLY A 296 -5.87 24.70 4.35
CA GLY A 296 -6.10 25.73 5.36
C GLY A 296 -4.84 26.12 6.14
N ARG A 297 -3.69 25.51 5.86
CA ARG A 297 -2.43 25.81 6.56
C ARG A 297 -1.76 27.06 5.98
N VAL A 298 -0.86 27.68 6.75
CA VAL A 298 -0.05 28.85 6.31
C VAL A 298 0.73 28.51 5.04
N ASP A 299 0.66 29.35 4.01
CA ASP A 299 1.28 29.12 2.69
C ASP A 299 0.88 27.78 2.02
N PRO A 300 -0.42 27.51 1.81
CA PRO A 300 -0.92 26.20 1.35
C PRO A 300 -0.40 25.79 -0.04
N ASN A 301 0.00 26.77 -0.86
CA ASN A 301 0.53 26.59 -2.22
C ASN A 301 2.06 26.75 -2.31
N TYR A 302 2.79 26.76 -1.18
CA TYR A 302 4.24 26.96 -1.16
C TYR A 302 4.99 26.05 -2.14
N ASN A 303 4.67 24.76 -2.13
CA ASN A 303 5.33 23.76 -2.99
C ASN A 303 5.09 24.05 -4.47
N ASP A 304 3.85 24.32 -4.88
CA ASP A 304 3.52 24.63 -6.27
C ASP A 304 4.24 25.90 -6.75
N ALA A 305 4.29 26.93 -5.91
CA ALA A 305 5.04 28.15 -6.19
C ALA A 305 6.56 27.90 -6.30
N LEU A 306 7.11 27.02 -5.45
CA LEU A 306 8.51 26.62 -5.52
C LEU A 306 8.82 25.86 -6.82
N ILE A 307 7.99 24.87 -7.18
CA ILE A 307 8.13 24.08 -8.41
C ILE A 307 8.09 24.99 -9.64
N LEU A 308 7.13 25.94 -9.68
CA LEU A 308 7.04 26.95 -10.74
C LEU A 308 8.29 27.82 -10.82
N ARG A 309 8.78 28.34 -9.68
CA ARG A 309 9.98 29.18 -9.62
C ARG A 309 11.23 28.46 -10.13
N LEU A 310 11.32 27.16 -9.85
CA LEU A 310 12.43 26.30 -10.30
C LEU A 310 12.26 25.80 -11.74
N ARG A 311 11.18 26.20 -12.44
CA ARG A 311 10.86 25.78 -13.82
C ARG A 311 10.80 24.26 -13.98
N LEU A 312 10.30 23.57 -12.96
CA LEU A 312 10.13 22.12 -12.96
C LEU A 312 8.76 21.74 -13.55
N ASP A 313 8.62 20.50 -14.01
CA ASP A 313 7.35 20.00 -14.55
C ASP A 313 6.24 20.02 -13.48
N ARG A 314 5.06 20.47 -13.88
CA ARG A 314 3.84 20.66 -13.06
C ARG A 314 2.66 19.86 -13.60
N LYS A 315 2.89 18.89 -14.49
CA LYS A 315 1.89 17.91 -14.95
C LYS A 315 1.53 16.94 -13.83
N TYR A 316 0.88 17.44 -12.78
CA TYR A 316 0.55 16.68 -11.57
C TYR A 316 -0.27 15.42 -11.86
N GLU A 317 -1.07 15.41 -12.93
CA GLU A 317 -1.83 14.26 -13.41
C GLU A 317 -0.95 13.04 -13.74
N LYS A 318 0.31 13.27 -14.16
CA LYS A 318 1.30 12.20 -14.39
C LYS A 318 1.87 11.62 -13.10
N GLY A 319 1.56 12.25 -11.97
CA GLY A 319 1.95 11.87 -10.63
C GLY A 319 0.86 11.15 -9.84
N PHE A 320 -0.24 10.77 -10.48
CA PHE A 320 -1.29 10.00 -9.79
C PHE A 320 -0.83 8.55 -9.57
N THR A 321 -1.35 7.88 -8.55
CA THR A 321 -1.08 6.44 -8.32
C THR A 321 -1.41 5.58 -9.54
N THR A 322 -2.39 5.99 -10.35
CA THR A 322 -2.78 5.30 -11.59
C THR A 322 -1.70 5.33 -12.68
N CYS A 323 -0.72 6.21 -12.56
CA CYS A 323 0.39 6.34 -13.50
C CYS A 323 1.62 5.52 -13.11
N MET A 324 1.65 4.91 -11.92
CA MET A 324 2.81 4.10 -11.50
C MET A 324 2.98 2.87 -12.39
N GLU A 325 4.23 2.49 -12.68
CA GLU A 325 4.54 1.45 -13.67
C GLU A 325 4.14 0.04 -13.21
N TYR A 326 4.17 -0.21 -11.90
CA TYR A 326 3.80 -1.47 -11.30
C TYR A 326 2.61 -1.30 -10.36
N GLU A 327 1.85 -2.37 -10.17
CA GLU A 327 0.87 -2.45 -9.09
C GLU A 327 0.94 -3.78 -8.37
N THR A 328 0.60 -3.77 -7.08
CA THR A 328 0.36 -5.02 -6.36
C THR A 328 -1.08 -5.48 -6.53
N PHE A 329 -1.31 -6.77 -6.34
CA PHE A 329 -2.64 -7.35 -6.22
C PHE A 329 -2.61 -8.57 -5.30
N MET A 330 -3.78 -8.95 -4.78
CA MET A 330 -3.94 -10.19 -4.04
C MET A 330 -4.20 -11.31 -5.05
N SER A 331 -3.33 -12.31 -5.08
CA SER A 331 -3.50 -13.49 -5.92
C SER A 331 -4.65 -14.36 -5.41
N LEU A 332 -5.03 -15.36 -6.21
CA LEU A 332 -6.05 -16.34 -5.81
C LEU A 332 -5.63 -17.18 -4.59
N CYS A 333 -4.36 -17.09 -4.18
CA CYS A 333 -3.79 -17.85 -3.09
C CYS A 333 -3.57 -17.01 -1.82
N ASP A 334 -4.21 -15.84 -1.73
CA ASP A 334 -4.02 -14.83 -0.68
C ASP A 334 -2.56 -14.39 -0.51
N GLU A 335 -1.82 -14.32 -1.62
CA GLU A 335 -0.47 -13.76 -1.65
C GLU A 335 -0.45 -12.40 -2.34
N THR A 336 0.37 -11.50 -1.82
CA THR A 336 0.67 -10.25 -2.50
C THR A 336 1.67 -10.53 -3.62
N GLU A 337 1.28 -10.21 -4.85
CA GLU A 337 2.10 -10.31 -6.06
C GLU A 337 2.22 -8.92 -6.73
N ILE A 338 3.22 -8.73 -7.58
CA ILE A 338 3.44 -7.50 -8.34
C ILE A 338 3.35 -7.77 -9.84
N ILE A 339 2.69 -6.86 -10.56
CA ILE A 339 2.65 -6.89 -12.01
C ILE A 339 3.00 -5.53 -12.60
N GLN A 340 3.70 -5.54 -13.73
CA GLN A 340 3.90 -4.33 -14.53
C GLN A 340 2.62 -4.00 -15.29
N ARG A 341 2.19 -2.73 -15.26
CA ARG A 341 1.00 -2.29 -15.99
C ARG A 341 1.26 -2.31 -17.49
N ASN A 342 0.50 -3.11 -18.21
CA ASN A 342 0.53 -3.14 -19.68
C ASN A 342 -0.14 -1.91 -20.31
N VAL A 343 -1.06 -1.27 -19.58
CA VAL A 343 -1.80 -0.09 -20.03
C VAL A 343 -1.87 0.90 -18.87
N ILE A 344 -1.43 2.13 -19.13
CA ILE A 344 -1.61 3.27 -18.24
C ILE A 344 -2.53 4.31 -18.91
N PRO A 345 -3.28 5.11 -18.13
CA PRO A 345 -4.11 6.17 -18.69
C PRO A 345 -3.35 7.14 -19.61
N ASP A 346 -4.02 7.71 -20.62
CA ASP A 346 -3.36 8.58 -21.61
C ASP A 346 -2.72 9.82 -20.99
N TYR A 347 -3.31 10.37 -19.92
CA TYR A 347 -2.73 11.51 -19.20
C TYR A 347 -1.40 11.17 -18.51
N CYS A 348 -1.05 9.90 -18.35
CA CYS A 348 0.21 9.45 -17.78
C CYS A 348 1.38 9.44 -18.78
N LYS A 349 1.08 9.53 -20.10
CA LYS A 349 2.03 9.43 -21.21
C LYS A 349 2.75 10.75 -21.45
#